data_AF-A0A4S2LCI3-F1
#
_entry.id   AF-A0A4S2LCI3-F1
#
_cell.length_a   1.000
_cell.length_b   1.000
_cell.length_c   1.000
_cell.angle_alpha   90.00
_cell.angle_beta   90.00
_cell.angle_gamma   90.00
#
_symmetry.space_group_name_H-M   'P 1'
#
loop_
_entity.id
_entity.type
_entity.pdbx_description
1 polymer ?
#
loop_
_entity_poly.entity_id
_entity_poly.type
_entity_poly.pdbx_seq_one_letter_code
_entity_poly.pdbx_strand_id
1 'polypeptide(L)'
;MGKSSKPEKYFDNEVLNQLNLQRCLRQQQAAGVIHSYNSFRLIIEPALLLPMKPALQPSLRDLIFILRRSFQREVWYEAATRAIETRIREAASSSVSGTTPPAGVARGVVLFVGDGMGMSTLTAARILAGQRHGNPGEETQLAWESFPAVALARTF
;
A
#
# COMPACT_ATOMS: atom_id res chain seq x y z
N MET A 1 45.23 10.83 -11.10
CA MET A 1 43.98 10.49 -11.82
C MET A 1 42.80 10.75 -10.91
N GLY A 2 41.88 11.63 -11.30
CA GLY A 2 40.61 11.84 -10.60
C GLY A 2 39.74 12.79 -11.40
N LYS A 3 38.94 12.25 -12.32
CA LYS A 3 38.05 13.06 -13.17
C LYS A 3 36.85 13.51 -12.34
N SER A 4 36.70 14.83 -12.21
CA SER A 4 35.52 15.51 -11.72
C SER A 4 34.41 15.40 -12.77
N SER A 5 33.32 14.69 -12.46
CA SER A 5 32.11 14.63 -13.29
C SER A 5 31.06 15.58 -12.73
N LYS A 6 30.71 16.60 -13.53
CA LYS A 6 29.63 17.56 -13.23
C LYS A 6 28.27 16.84 -13.14
N PRO A 7 27.33 17.28 -12.29
CA PRO A 7 25.99 16.71 -12.24
C PRO A 7 25.19 17.13 -13.48
N GLU A 8 24.86 16.14 -14.30
CA GLU A 8 23.91 16.24 -15.40
C GLU A 8 22.51 16.50 -14.82
N LYS A 9 21.88 17.59 -15.26
CA LYS A 9 20.54 18.00 -14.79
C LYS A 9 19.49 17.02 -15.33
N TYR A 10 19.29 15.91 -14.63
CA TYR A 10 18.12 15.05 -14.77
C TYR A 10 16.96 15.75 -14.07
N PHE A 11 16.36 16.73 -14.75
CA PHE A 11 15.09 17.30 -14.30
C PHE A 11 14.03 16.22 -14.53
N ASP A 12 13.63 15.55 -13.45
CA ASP A 12 12.79 14.36 -13.46
C ASP A 12 11.47 14.57 -14.22
N ASN A 13 11.30 13.81 -15.31
CA ASN A 13 10.01 13.66 -15.98
C ASN A 13 8.93 13.10 -15.03
N GLU A 14 9.35 12.43 -13.95
CA GLU A 14 8.52 11.98 -12.83
C GLU A 14 7.84 13.17 -12.11
N VAL A 15 8.61 14.22 -11.79
CA VAL A 15 8.11 15.42 -11.11
C VAL A 15 7.18 16.18 -12.04
N LEU A 16 7.51 16.30 -13.33
CA LEU A 16 6.63 16.92 -14.32
C LEU A 16 5.31 16.17 -14.48
N ASN A 17 5.33 14.83 -14.48
CA ASN A 17 4.13 14.02 -14.56
C ASN A 17 3.26 14.13 -13.30
N GLN A 18 3.86 14.14 -12.11
CA GLN A 18 3.13 14.35 -10.86
C GLN A 18 2.58 15.77 -10.74
N LEU A 19 3.32 16.79 -11.20
CA LEU A 19 2.86 18.17 -11.22
C LEU A 19 1.69 18.36 -12.18
N ASN A 20 1.73 17.69 -13.34
CA ASN A 20 0.64 17.71 -14.33
C ASN A 20 -0.60 16.98 -13.81
N LEU A 21 -0.44 15.85 -13.10
CA LEU A 21 -1.54 15.12 -12.48
C LEU A 21 -2.19 15.94 -11.35
N GLN A 22 -1.40 16.56 -10.47
CA GLN A 22 -1.92 17.43 -9.41
C GLN A 22 -2.57 18.71 -9.95
N ARG A 23 -2.07 19.27 -11.06
CA ARG A 23 -2.72 20.40 -11.73
C ARG A 23 -4.08 19.99 -12.32
N CYS A 24 -4.17 18.82 -12.92
CA CYS A 24 -5.42 18.25 -13.43
C CYS A 24 -6.46 18.05 -12.30
N LEU A 25 -6.05 17.44 -11.19
CA LEU A 25 -6.92 17.21 -10.03
C LEU A 25 -7.42 18.51 -9.39
N ARG A 26 -6.55 19.55 -9.29
CA ARG A 26 -6.97 20.88 -8.82
C ARG A 26 -7.90 21.59 -9.81
N GLN A 27 -7.73 21.38 -11.11
CA GLN A 27 -8.64 21.89 -12.14
C GLN A 27 -10.02 21.22 -12.06
N GLN A 28 -10.07 19.93 -11.75
CA GLN A 28 -11.33 19.21 -11.52
C GLN A 28 -12.04 19.66 -10.23
N GLN A 29 -11.29 20.02 -9.19
CA GLN A 29 -11.86 20.58 -7.96
C GLN A 29 -12.35 22.03 -8.13
N ALA A 30 -11.67 22.85 -8.94
CA ALA A 30 -12.13 24.20 -9.28
C ALA A 30 -13.40 24.22 -10.16
N ALA A 31 -13.71 23.09 -10.82
CA ALA A 31 -14.93 22.88 -11.59
C ALA A 31 -16.12 22.35 -10.74
N GLY A 32 -16.00 22.30 -9.42
CA GLY A 32 -17.14 22.04 -8.53
C GLY A 32 -17.70 20.62 -8.58
N VAL A 33 -16.86 19.60 -8.78
CA VAL A 33 -17.29 18.20 -8.68
C VAL A 33 -16.84 17.62 -7.35
N ILE A 34 -17.72 17.66 -6.33
CA ILE A 34 -17.55 16.88 -5.09
C ILE A 34 -18.76 15.94 -4.92
N HIS A 35 -18.42 14.66 -4.66
CA HIS A 35 -19.22 13.55 -4.10
C HIS A 35 -20.34 12.92 -4.95
N SER A 36 -20.16 11.63 -5.28
CA SER A 36 -20.86 10.51 -4.60
C SER A 36 -20.73 9.24 -5.45
N TYR A 37 -20.08 8.20 -4.91
CA TYR A 37 -20.08 6.86 -5.49
C TYR A 37 -21.44 6.21 -5.25
N ASN A 38 -22.43 6.57 -6.04
CA ASN A 38 -23.52 5.64 -6.31
C ASN A 38 -24.27 6.04 -7.58
N SER A 39 -24.50 5.05 -8.42
CA SER A 39 -25.39 5.07 -9.57
C SER A 39 -24.88 5.70 -10.87
N PHE A 40 -24.90 4.85 -11.89
CA PHE A 40 -24.63 5.11 -13.30
C PHE A 40 -25.34 6.37 -13.82
N ARG A 41 -24.57 7.35 -14.30
CA ARG A 41 -24.91 8.13 -15.50
C ARG A 41 -23.66 8.84 -16.04
N LEU A 42 -23.08 8.28 -17.11
CA LEU A 42 -22.12 9.01 -17.94
C LEU A 42 -22.89 10.10 -18.69
N ILE A 43 -22.89 11.32 -18.16
CA ILE A 43 -23.15 12.52 -18.96
C ILE A 43 -21.77 13.05 -19.35
N ILE A 44 -21.35 12.76 -20.58
CA ILE A 44 -20.13 13.31 -21.16
C ILE A 44 -20.50 14.68 -21.74
N GLU A 45 -20.14 15.75 -21.03
CA GLU A 45 -20.05 17.11 -21.58
C GLU A 45 -18.93 17.15 -22.64
N PRO A 46 -19.20 17.56 -23.90
CA PRO A 46 -18.27 17.42 -25.02
C PRO A 46 -17.21 18.54 -25.13
N ALA A 47 -16.93 19.27 -24.04
CA ALA A 47 -16.30 20.60 -24.14
C ALA A 47 -14.81 20.71 -23.79
N LEU A 48 -14.04 19.62 -23.67
CA LEU A 48 -12.57 19.70 -23.47
C LEU A 48 -11.82 18.67 -24.32
N LEU A 49 -12.01 18.76 -25.64
CA LEU A 49 -11.21 18.06 -26.64
C LEU A 49 -9.93 18.87 -26.90
N LEU A 50 -8.99 18.87 -25.93
CA LEU A 50 -7.62 19.24 -26.23
C LEU A 50 -7.05 18.14 -27.15
N PRO A 51 -6.54 18.45 -28.35
CA PRO A 51 -6.00 17.43 -29.24
C PRO A 51 -4.73 16.88 -28.60
N MET A 52 -4.82 15.66 -28.05
CA MET A 52 -3.64 14.87 -27.78
C MET A 52 -2.84 14.77 -29.09
N LYS A 53 -1.56 15.13 -29.01
CA LYS A 53 -0.61 15.14 -30.12
C LYS A 53 -0.63 13.75 -30.83
N PRO A 54 -0.87 13.67 -32.14
CA PRO A 54 -1.16 12.40 -32.84
C PRO A 54 0.05 11.46 -33.02
N ALA A 55 1.18 11.72 -32.36
CA ALA A 55 2.40 10.91 -32.49
C ALA A 55 2.66 9.98 -31.29
N LEU A 56 1.74 9.91 -30.33
CA LEU A 56 1.92 9.07 -29.13
C LEU A 56 0.59 8.52 -28.64
N GLN A 57 -0.14 7.82 -29.50
CA GLN A 57 -1.28 7.02 -29.07
C GLN A 57 -0.76 5.64 -28.65
N PRO A 58 -0.78 5.30 -27.35
CA PRO A 58 -0.37 3.97 -26.89
C PRO A 58 -1.30 2.93 -27.50
N SER A 59 -0.76 1.78 -27.90
CA SER A 59 -1.59 0.68 -28.39
C SER A 59 -2.50 0.17 -27.27
N LEU A 60 -3.58 -0.55 -27.60
CA LEU A 60 -4.46 -1.14 -26.58
C LEU A 60 -3.70 -2.01 -25.57
N ARG A 61 -2.62 -2.68 -26.03
CA ARG A 61 -1.72 -3.46 -25.17
C ARG A 61 -0.96 -2.58 -24.20
N ASP A 62 -0.45 -1.44 -24.69
CA ASP A 62 0.27 -0.47 -23.87
C ASP A 62 -0.67 0.19 -22.85
N LEU A 63 -1.90 0.50 -23.24
CA LEU A 63 -2.92 1.04 -22.34
C LEU A 63 -3.28 0.03 -21.24
N ILE A 64 -3.52 -1.23 -21.58
CA ILE A 64 -3.79 -2.31 -20.59
C ILE A 64 -2.59 -2.50 -19.65
N PHE A 65 -1.37 -2.49 -20.19
CA PHE A 65 -0.16 -2.63 -19.41
C PHE A 65 0.04 -1.45 -18.45
N ILE A 66 -0.13 -0.22 -18.93
CA ILE A 66 -0.03 1.01 -18.12
C ILE A 66 -1.11 1.02 -17.05
N LEU A 67 -2.37 0.72 -17.38
CA LEU A 67 -3.47 0.70 -16.42
C LEU A 67 -3.27 -0.40 -15.37
N ARG A 68 -2.84 -1.60 -15.75
CA ARG A 68 -2.50 -2.68 -14.81
C ARG A 68 -1.35 -2.26 -13.88
N ARG A 69 -0.32 -1.60 -14.41
CA ARG A 69 0.84 -1.13 -13.63
C ARG A 69 0.47 0.01 -12.70
N SER A 70 -0.39 0.93 -13.12
CA SER A 70 -0.89 2.03 -12.28
C SER A 70 -1.75 1.50 -11.14
N PHE A 71 -2.68 0.58 -11.43
CA PHE A 71 -3.56 -0.01 -10.41
C PHE A 71 -2.79 -0.80 -9.34
N GLN A 72 -1.78 -1.58 -9.74
CA GLN A 72 -1.01 -2.40 -8.79
C GLN A 72 -0.19 -1.55 -7.80
N ARG A 73 0.35 -0.40 -8.22
CA ARG A 73 1.12 0.46 -7.32
C ARG A 73 0.24 1.07 -6.22
N GLU A 74 -0.96 1.49 -6.58
CA GLU A 74 -1.90 2.13 -5.64
C GLU A 74 -2.26 1.21 -4.46
N VAL A 75 -2.48 -0.09 -4.70
CA VAL A 75 -2.83 -1.05 -3.64
C VAL A 75 -1.74 -1.17 -2.58
N TRP A 76 -0.47 -1.30 -2.99
CA TRP A 76 0.64 -1.45 -2.05
C TRP A 76 0.89 -0.18 -1.25
N TYR A 77 0.76 1.01 -1.88
CA TYR A 77 0.92 2.28 -1.18
C TYR A 77 -0.22 2.53 -0.19
N GLU A 78 -1.47 2.25 -0.57
CA GLU A 78 -2.61 2.41 0.33
C GLU A 78 -2.51 1.44 1.52
N ALA A 79 -2.20 0.17 1.25
CA ALA A 79 -2.03 -0.85 2.30
C ALA A 79 -0.91 -0.47 3.28
N ALA A 80 0.24 0.00 2.77
CA ALA A 80 1.35 0.46 3.59
C ALA A 80 0.98 1.67 4.44
N THR A 81 0.30 2.67 3.85
CA THR A 81 -0.14 3.87 4.55
C THR A 81 -1.10 3.52 5.68
N ARG A 82 -2.09 2.67 5.40
CA ARG A 82 -3.04 2.17 6.41
C ARG A 82 -2.33 1.42 7.53
N ALA A 83 -1.33 0.60 7.22
CA ALA A 83 -0.55 -0.13 8.22
C ALA A 83 0.24 0.83 9.13
N ILE A 84 0.92 1.83 8.56
CA ILE A 84 1.66 2.85 9.31
C ILE A 84 0.72 3.63 10.23
N GLU A 85 -0.40 4.13 9.70
CA GLU A 85 -1.39 4.88 10.49
C GLU A 85 -1.94 4.04 11.65
N THR A 86 -2.20 2.76 11.40
CA THR A 86 -2.69 1.83 12.42
C THR A 86 -1.65 1.67 13.53
N ARG A 87 -0.37 1.46 13.19
CA ARG A 87 0.72 1.37 14.18
C ARG A 87 0.92 2.66 14.96
N ILE A 88 0.81 3.82 14.32
CA ILE A 88 0.87 5.13 15.01
C ILE A 88 -0.27 5.26 16.02
N ARG A 89 -1.50 4.86 15.64
CA ARG A 89 -2.66 4.90 16.53
C ARG A 89 -2.53 3.91 17.70
N GLU A 90 -2.05 2.71 17.44
CA GLU A 90 -1.78 1.69 18.45
C GLU A 90 -0.68 2.17 19.42
N ALA A 91 0.41 2.73 18.91
CA ALA A 91 1.49 3.28 19.73
C ALA A 91 1.07 4.54 20.53
N ALA A 92 0.13 5.34 20.02
CA ALA A 92 -0.40 6.49 20.76
C ALA A 92 -1.36 6.06 21.89
N SER A 93 -2.11 4.97 21.70
CA SER A 93 -3.11 4.48 22.67
C SER A 93 -2.54 3.52 23.70
N SER A 94 -1.49 2.78 23.35
CA SER A 94 -0.80 1.88 24.27
C SER A 94 0.53 2.52 24.68
N SER A 95 0.76 2.66 25.99
CA SER A 95 2.03 3.17 26.55
C SER A 95 3.25 2.28 26.24
N VAL A 96 3.06 1.28 25.38
CA VAL A 96 4.06 0.36 24.84
C VAL A 96 4.79 1.05 23.68
N SER A 97 5.62 2.04 24.02
CA SER A 97 6.76 2.34 23.17
C SER A 97 7.67 1.10 23.19
N GLY A 98 8.34 0.73 22.10
CA GLY A 98 9.28 -0.40 22.08
C GLY A 98 10.42 -0.29 23.12
N THR A 99 10.48 0.82 23.85
CA THR A 99 11.38 1.16 24.96
C THR A 99 10.71 1.26 26.34
N THR A 100 9.38 1.26 26.45
CA THR A 100 8.67 1.44 27.73
C THR A 100 7.53 0.43 27.87
N PRO A 101 7.59 -0.50 28.84
CA PRO A 101 6.50 -1.45 29.07
C PRO A 101 5.21 -0.74 29.52
N PRO A 102 4.03 -1.33 29.28
CA PRO A 102 2.78 -0.75 29.71
C PRO A 102 2.78 -0.58 31.24
N ALA A 103 2.25 0.53 31.73
CA ALA A 103 2.35 0.95 33.14
C ALA A 103 1.54 0.08 34.14
N GLY A 104 1.17 -1.15 33.78
CA GLY A 104 0.38 -2.07 34.60
C GLY A 104 1.04 -3.44 34.72
N VAL A 105 0.95 -4.04 35.92
CA VAL A 105 1.38 -5.42 36.17
C VAL A 105 0.34 -6.40 35.65
N ALA A 106 0.76 -7.38 34.86
CA ALA A 106 -0.12 -8.44 34.36
C ALA A 106 -0.62 -9.33 35.51
N ARG A 107 -1.93 -9.62 35.55
CA ARG A 107 -2.54 -10.48 36.58
C ARG A 107 -2.38 -11.98 36.30
N GLY A 108 -2.12 -12.36 35.06
CA GLY A 108 -2.01 -13.75 34.62
C GLY A 108 -1.29 -13.83 33.27
N VAL A 109 -0.77 -15.02 32.98
CA VAL A 109 0.01 -15.29 31.77
C VAL A 109 -0.59 -16.49 31.05
N VAL A 110 -0.77 -16.37 29.74
CA VAL A 110 -1.15 -17.46 28.84
C VAL A 110 -0.02 -17.63 27.84
N LEU A 111 0.47 -18.86 27.68
CA LEU A 111 1.53 -19.21 26.74
C LEU A 111 0.98 -20.23 25.73
N PHE A 112 1.02 -19.86 24.44
CA PHE A 112 0.74 -20.77 23.34
C PHE A 112 2.05 -21.33 22.79
N VAL A 113 2.21 -22.65 22.80
CA VAL A 113 3.38 -23.34 22.25
C VAL A 113 2.92 -24.23 21.11
N GLY A 114 3.44 -23.98 19.91
CA GLY A 114 3.25 -24.86 18.75
C GLY A 114 4.50 -25.70 18.53
N ASP A 115 4.39 -27.01 18.70
CA ASP A 115 5.46 -27.95 18.33
C ASP A 115 5.66 -27.95 16.81
N GLY A 116 6.90 -27.84 16.35
CA GLY A 116 7.23 -27.73 14.92
C GLY A 116 6.72 -26.46 14.21
N MET A 117 6.25 -25.45 14.95
CA MET A 117 5.69 -24.21 14.38
C MET A 117 6.78 -23.19 14.02
N GLY A 118 7.61 -23.53 13.04
CA GLY A 118 8.59 -22.60 12.45
C GLY A 118 7.96 -21.61 11.45
N MET A 119 8.79 -20.73 10.89
CA MET A 119 8.36 -19.73 9.89
C MET A 119 7.73 -20.35 8.63
N SER A 120 8.26 -21.48 8.18
CA SER A 120 7.71 -22.23 7.04
C SER A 120 6.32 -22.79 7.36
N THR A 121 6.15 -23.39 8.54
CA THR A 121 4.87 -23.92 9.02
C THR A 121 3.82 -22.83 9.16
N LEU A 122 4.18 -21.67 9.71
CA LEU A 122 3.30 -20.50 9.79
C LEU A 122 2.84 -20.03 8.41
N THR A 123 3.76 -19.94 7.45
CA THR A 123 3.46 -19.51 6.08
C THR A 123 2.55 -20.52 5.36
N ALA A 124 2.82 -21.81 5.49
CA ALA A 124 1.97 -22.86 4.94
C ALA A 124 0.57 -22.85 5.56
N ALA A 125 0.48 -22.67 6.89
CA ALA A 125 -0.79 -22.57 7.61
C ALA A 125 -1.61 -21.35 7.14
N ARG A 126 -0.96 -20.21 6.89
CA ARG A 126 -1.58 -19.00 6.35
C ARG A 126 -2.21 -19.26 4.98
N ILE A 127 -1.42 -19.80 4.05
CA ILE A 127 -1.88 -20.13 2.69
C ILE A 127 -3.04 -21.11 2.74
N LEU A 128 -2.90 -22.19 3.52
CA LEU A 128 -3.94 -23.19 3.69
C LEU A 128 -5.22 -22.59 4.27
N ALA A 129 -5.11 -21.69 5.25
CA ALA A 129 -6.26 -21.01 5.84
C ALA A 129 -6.99 -20.16 4.79
N GLY A 130 -6.27 -19.40 3.96
CA GLY A 130 -6.90 -18.63 2.89
C GLY A 130 -7.56 -19.48 1.82
N GLN A 131 -6.89 -20.55 1.40
CA GLN A 131 -7.44 -21.51 0.42
C GLN A 131 -8.71 -22.18 0.91
N ARG A 132 -8.81 -22.50 2.21
CA ARG A 132 -10.05 -23.02 2.82
C ARG A 132 -11.22 -22.04 2.76
N HIS A 133 -10.94 -20.75 2.65
CA HIS A 133 -11.95 -19.70 2.46
C HIS A 133 -12.17 -19.32 0.98
N GLY A 134 -11.55 -20.05 0.03
CA GLY A 134 -11.66 -19.77 -1.40
C GLY A 134 -10.77 -18.61 -1.90
N ASN A 135 -9.83 -18.15 -1.09
CA ASN A 135 -8.88 -17.09 -1.43
C ASN A 135 -7.52 -17.67 -1.90
N PRO A 136 -6.68 -16.91 -2.62
CA PRO A 136 -5.33 -17.36 -3.01
C PRO A 136 -4.46 -17.71 -1.79
N GLY A 137 -4.60 -16.94 -0.70
CA GLY A 137 -4.25 -17.33 0.66
C GLY A 137 -2.97 -16.73 1.23
N GLU A 138 -2.07 -16.21 0.40
CA GLU A 138 -0.86 -15.52 0.87
C GLU A 138 -1.17 -14.24 1.66
N GLU A 139 -2.27 -13.59 1.30
CA GLU A 139 -2.83 -12.38 1.90
C GLU A 139 -3.67 -12.61 3.16
N THR A 140 -3.97 -13.87 3.48
CA THR A 140 -4.73 -14.21 4.69
C THR A 140 -3.88 -13.93 5.93
N GLN A 141 -4.47 -13.51 7.04
CA GLN A 141 -3.74 -13.25 8.28
C GLN A 141 -4.14 -14.27 9.34
N LEU A 142 -3.15 -14.86 10.03
CA LEU A 142 -3.41 -15.73 11.18
C LEU A 142 -3.64 -14.92 12.47
N ALA A 143 -4.32 -15.50 13.46
CA ALA A 143 -4.65 -14.79 14.70
C ALA A 143 -3.41 -14.20 15.41
N TRP A 144 -2.31 -14.95 15.46
CA TRP A 144 -1.04 -14.54 16.08
C TRP A 144 -0.26 -13.47 15.28
N GLU A 145 -0.57 -13.28 13.99
CA GLU A 145 0.08 -12.25 13.16
C GLU A 145 -0.50 -10.86 13.41
N SER A 146 -1.65 -10.78 14.10
CA SER A 146 -2.22 -9.51 14.56
C SER A 146 -1.62 -9.03 15.89
N PHE A 147 -0.78 -9.85 16.53
CA PHE A 147 -0.14 -9.45 17.78
C PHE A 147 0.78 -8.23 17.58
N PRO A 148 0.82 -7.31 18.56
CA PRO A 148 1.50 -6.02 18.41
C PRO A 148 3.03 -6.14 18.41
N ALA A 149 3.58 -7.23 18.94
CA ALA A 149 5.01 -7.46 19.06
C ALA A 149 5.39 -8.84 18.54
N VAL A 150 6.55 -8.91 17.88
CA VAL A 150 7.17 -10.14 17.38
C VAL A 150 8.64 -10.14 17.75
N ALA A 151 9.17 -11.32 18.10
CA ALA A 151 10.58 -11.52 18.39
C ALA A 151 11.04 -12.86 17.82
N LEU A 152 12.33 -12.98 17.53
CA LEU A 152 12.96 -14.24 17.13
C LEU A 152 13.65 -14.87 18.34
N ALA A 153 13.39 -16.16 18.57
CA ALA A 153 14.07 -16.95 19.59
C ALA A 153 15.17 -17.80 18.94
N ARG A 154 16.31 -17.93 19.61
CA ARG A 154 17.40 -18.82 19.19
C ARG A 154 17.26 -20.15 19.95
N THR A 155 17.20 -21.27 19.25
CA THR A 155 16.85 -22.61 19.81
C THR A 155 18.01 -23.60 19.68
N PHE A 156 19.20 -23.18 20.09
CA PHE A 156 20.48 -23.86 19.85
C PHE A 156 20.90 -24.74 21.02
#